data_AF-A0A0B5D4W2-F1
#
_entry.id   AF-A0A0B5D4W2-F1
#
_cell.length_a   1.000
_cell.length_b   1.000
_cell.length_c   1.000
_cell.angle_alpha   90.00
_cell.angle_beta   90.00
_cell.angle_gamma   90.00
#
_symmetry.space_group_name_H-M   'P 1'
#
loop_
_entity.id
_entity.type
_entity.pdbx_description
1 polymer ?
#
loop_
_entity_poly.entity_id
_entity_poly.type
_entity_poly.pdbx_seq_one_letter_code
_entity_poly.pdbx_strand_id
1 'polypeptide(L)' 'MWTAFVSERPGLYALDVPTPLEVVGKDTSLVSRIRQDQSIDDNKGLALVVSGDNPREDAA' A
#
# COMPACT_ATOMS: atom_id res chain seq x y z
N MET A 1 -11.92 9.64 -4.25
CA MET A 1 -11.25 9.25 -2.98
C MET A 1 -10.17 8.24 -3.32
N TRP A 2 -8.89 8.51 -3.01
CA TRP A 2 -7.77 7.66 -3.46
C TRP A 2 -7.86 6.19 -3.04
N THR A 3 -8.47 5.92 -1.88
CA THR A 3 -8.76 4.55 -1.41
C THR A 3 -9.57 3.74 -2.43
N ALA A 4 -10.55 4.36 -3.10
CA ALA A 4 -11.35 3.67 -4.12
C ALA A 4 -10.52 3.29 -5.34
N PHE A 5 -9.65 4.20 -5.79
CA PHE A 5 -8.75 3.96 -6.93
C PHE A 5 -7.74 2.83 -6.67
N VAL A 6 -7.29 2.69 -5.42
CA VAL A 6 -6.37 1.63 -5.00
C VAL A 6 -7.07 0.27 -4.97
N SER A 7 -8.27 0.19 -4.37
CA SER A 7 -9.00 -1.07 -4.20
C SER A 7 -9.56 -1.68 -5.50
N GLU A 8 -9.63 -0.92 -6.59
CA GLU A 8 -10.05 -1.42 -7.90
C GLU A 8 -8.97 -2.23 -8.63
N ARG A 9 -7.73 -2.25 -8.11
CA ARG A 9 -6.60 -2.92 -8.77
C ARG A 9 -6.37 -4.32 -8.21
N PRO A 10 -6.19 -5.35 -9.08
CA PRO A 10 -5.85 -6.69 -8.64
C PRO A 10 -4.59 -6.71 -7.76
N GLY A 11 -4.64 -7.47 -6.66
CA GLY A 11 -3.51 -7.62 -5.74
C GLY A 11 -3.24 -6.41 -4.84
N LEU A 12 -4.06 -5.35 -4.91
CA LEU A 12 -3.88 -4.12 -4.15
C LEU A 12 -5.08 -3.83 -3.26
N TYR A 13 -4.87 -3.78 -1.95
CA TYR A 13 -5.96 -3.59 -0.99
C TYR A 13 -5.67 -2.43 -0.05
N ALA A 14 -6.65 -1.53 0.09
CA ALA A 14 -6.56 -0.45 1.06
C ALA A 14 -7.18 -0.88 2.41
N LEU A 15 -6.42 -0.72 3.49
CA LEU A 15 -6.82 -1.07 4.86
C LEU A 15 -6.47 0.07 5.82
N ASP A 16 -7.15 0.14 6.97
CA ASP A 16 -6.89 1.19 7.96
C ASP A 16 -5.57 0.99 8.72
N VAL A 17 -5.24 -0.24 9.11
CA VAL A 17 -4.01 -0.59 9.84
C VAL A 17 -3.50 -1.94 9.32
N PRO A 18 -2.56 -1.96 8.36
CA PRO A 18 -2.01 -3.18 7.83
C PRO A 18 -0.92 -3.69 8.76
N THR A 19 -0.84 -5.00 8.90
CA THR A 19 0.25 -5.67 9.60
C THR A 19 1.12 -6.42 8.59
N PRO A 20 2.45 -6.47 8.78
CA PRO A 20 3.34 -7.22 7.90
C PRO A 20 2.99 -8.71 7.80
N LEU A 21 2.37 -9.29 8.83
CA LEU A 21 1.98 -10.70 8.84
C LEU A 21 0.87 -11.02 7.82
N GLU A 22 0.02 -10.04 7.47
CA GLU A 22 -1.12 -10.27 6.56
C GLU A 22 -0.72 -10.52 5.11
N VAL A 23 0.51 -10.17 4.72
CA VAL A 23 1.00 -10.26 3.34
C VAL A 23 1.99 -11.40 3.11
N VAL A 24 2.49 -12.06 4.16
CA VAL A 24 3.51 -13.11 4.03
C VAL A 24 3.02 -14.25 3.14
N GLY A 25 3.83 -14.63 2.15
CA GLY A 25 3.52 -15.70 1.19
C GLY A 25 2.37 -15.38 0.24
N LYS A 26 1.91 -14.13 0.16
CA LYS A 26 0.84 -13.70 -0.73
C LYS A 26 1.38 -12.72 -1.77
N ASP A 27 0.88 -12.87 -2.99
CA ASP A 27 1.09 -11.88 -4.06
C ASP A 27 0.11 -10.69 -3.90
N THR A 28 0.08 -10.11 -2.70
CA THR A 28 -0.82 -9.00 -2.36
C THR A 28 -0.07 -7.90 -1.65
N SER A 29 -0.30 -6.66 -2.08
CA SER A 29 0.17 -5.46 -1.40
C SER A 29 -0.97 -4.79 -0.65
N LEU A 30 -0.71 -4.45 0.61
CA LEU A 30 -1.64 -3.69 1.44
C LEU A 30 -1.18 -2.24 1.52
N VAL A 31 -2.12 -1.31 1.37
CA VAL A 31 -1.86 0.13 1.45
C VAL A 31 -2.70 0.74 2.56
N SER A 32 -2.12 1.67 3.30
CA SER A 32 -2.83 2.41 4.34
C SER A 32 -2.32 3.83 4.49
N ARG A 33 -2.99 4.59 5.37
CA ARG A 33 -2.58 5.97 5.75
C ARG A 33 -2.42 6.90 4.54
N ILE A 34 -3.20 6.66 3.48
CA ILE A 34 -3.20 7.46 2.25
C ILE A 34 -3.68 8.88 2.60
N ARG A 35 -2.81 9.86 2.40
CA ARG A 35 -3.10 11.28 2.68
C ARG A 35 -2.37 12.20 1.72
N GLN A 36 -2.92 13.40 1.55
CA GLN A 36 -2.24 14.48 0.83
C GLN A 36 -0.99 14.86 1.61
N ASP A 37 0.16 14.84 0.94
CA ASP A 37 1.35 15.46 1.50
C ASP A 37 1.29 16.97 1.21
N GLN A 38 1.28 17.76 2.29
CA GLN A 38 1.17 19.22 2.27
C GLN A 38 2.53 19.92 2.10
N SER A 39 3.64 19.16 2.14
CA SER A 39 4.97 19.71 1.91
C SER A 39 5.29 19.92 0.42
N ILE A 40 4.44 19.38 -0.47
CA ILE A 40 4.57 19.47 -1.92
C ILE A 40 3.45 20.36 -2.46
N ASP A 41 3.85 21.40 -3.20
CA ASP A 41 2.94 22.36 -3.81
C ASP A 41 1.97 21.71 -4.83
N ASP A 42 0.95 22.48 -5.21
CA ASP A 42 -0.04 22.13 -6.23
C ASP A 42 -0.82 20.83 -6.00
N ASN A 43 -0.96 20.38 -4.74
CA ASN A 43 -1.66 19.14 -4.41
C ASN A 43 -1.04 17.88 -5.07
N LYS A 44 0.26 17.92 -5.40
CA LYS A 44 0.97 16.81 -6.06
C LYS A 44 1.60 15.80 -5.08
N GLY A 45 1.59 16.12 -3.78
CA GLY A 45 2.17 15.28 -2.75
C GLY A 45 1.27 14.11 -2.32
N LEU A 46 1.83 12.92 -2.15
CA LEU A 46 1.10 11.77 -1.62
C LEU A 46 1.97 11.02 -0.62
N ALA A 47 1.42 10.80 0.58
CA ALA A 47 2.05 9.97 1.59
C ALA A 47 1.18 8.74 1.87
N LEU A 48 1.80 7.56 1.88
CA LEU A 48 1.14 6.28 2.14
C LEU A 48 2.11 5.32 2.83
N VAL A 49 1.55 4.28 3.45
CA VAL A 49 2.29 3.15 4.04
C VAL A 49 1.92 1.89 3.26
N VAL A 50 2.92 1.09 2.89
CA VAL A 50 2.75 -0.16 2.13
C VAL A 50 3.34 -1.32 2.91
N SER A 51 2.59 -2.43 2.97
CA SER A 51 3.09 -3.73 3.40
C SER A 51 3.00 -4.70 2.21
N GLY A 52 4.08 -5.42 1.94
CA GLY A 52 4.12 -6.48 0.94
C GLY A 52 5.07 -7.59 1.40
N ASP A 53 4.91 -8.78 0.85
CA ASP A 53 5.87 -9.85 1.10
C ASP A 53 7.22 -9.51 0.46
N ASN A 54 8.31 -9.71 1.19
CA ASN A 54 9.66 -9.54 0.66
C ASN A 54 10.38 -10.87 0.74
N PRO A 55 10.35 -11.68 -0.34
CA PRO A 55 10.98 -12.97 -0.32
C PRO A 55 12.50 -12.81 -0.26
N ARG A 56 13.18 -13.57 0.61
CA ARG A 56 14.65 -13.56 0.72
C ARG A 56 15.19 -14.81 0.03
N GLU A 57 16.13 -14.60 -0.92
CA GLU A 57 17.01 -15.49 -1.74
C GLU A 57 16.60 -16.93 -2.16
N ASP A 58 15.55 -17.52 -1.62
CA ASP A 58 14.79 -18.65 -2.18
C ASP A 58 13.47 -18.17 -2.82
N ALA A 59 13.48 -16.94 -3.34
CA ALA A 59 12.34 -16.14 -3.74
C ALA A 59 11.64 -16.53 -5.08
N ALA A 60 11.65 -17.82 -5.43
CA ALA A 60 10.83 -18.42 -6.50
C ALA A 60 10.59 -19.91 -6.23
#